data_AF-A0A496S9A3-F1
#
_entry.id   AF-A0A496S9A3-F1
#
_cell.length_a   1.000
_cell.length_b   1.000
_cell.length_c   1.000
_cell.angle_alpha   90.00
_cell.angle_beta   90.00
_cell.angle_gamma   90.00
#
_symmetry.space_group_name_H-M   'P 1'
#
loop_
_entity.id
_entity.type
_entity.pdbx_description
1 polymer ?
#
loop_
_entity_poly.entity_id
_entity_poly.type
_entity_poly.pdbx_seq_one_letter_code
_entity_poly.pdbx_strand_id
1 'polypeptide(L)'
;AEGWVTQDNKRGSYAVCLANNNQDLLEEMQKLLKGFGYQVYRRKNVIRVRDYQLFCYLKQFGKCSDKFIPKEIKSLSKKYLEILLRYYLKGDGHIHGRTQKGLSATTSSIHLRDDLQEIALKIGISAYYKMHSKKGSPFRSPCTGKIYSQRGDVWVVYFIRQNNHTIMPSTIKKFNYTESWVDYKGKVYCISVPNRVIYVRRNGIPVWCGNSDPPMNWRLSKLDKFSLVSNSDSHSPQRIGREANVFDCEVNYWEIKRVLEAKDKDKFLYTVEFFPQEGKYHYDGHRNCKVRLHPKETKKHGGICPVCGRPLTRGVLNRVEELADREEGFVPQNSIGYKSLVPLSEIIAEARGMDRSSKAVEKEYVKLVREFGSEFNLLVNVEENQLFSQLPPKIAEGIKKVREGKLNILPGFDGEYGVIKIFDQTEDKSKDAQLTLF
;
A
#
# COMPACT_ATOMS: atom_id res chain seq x y z
N ALA A 1 -12.98 23.03 15.30
CA ALA A 1 -12.84 22.48 16.65
C ALA A 1 -13.91 23.03 17.62
N GLU A 2 -13.67 24.17 18.28
CA GLU A 2 -14.25 24.64 19.57
C GLU A 2 -15.72 25.11 19.62
N GLY A 3 -16.57 24.65 18.71
CA GLY A 3 -18.00 24.98 18.71
C GLY A 3 -18.88 23.93 19.39
N TRP A 4 -19.84 24.35 20.20
CA TRP A 4 -20.89 23.50 20.77
C TRP A 4 -22.25 24.21 20.83
N VAL A 5 -23.32 23.42 20.93
CA VAL A 5 -24.68 23.92 21.18
C VAL A 5 -25.11 23.65 22.62
N THR A 6 -25.93 24.52 23.19
CA THR A 6 -26.55 24.34 24.51
C THR A 6 -28.06 24.46 24.42
N GLN A 7 -28.78 23.60 25.13
CA GLN A 7 -30.25 23.64 25.26
C GLN A 7 -30.62 23.42 26.74
N ASP A 8 -31.48 24.28 27.28
CA ASP A 8 -32.12 24.12 28.59
C ASP A 8 -33.62 23.95 28.37
N ASN A 9 -34.09 22.70 28.45
CA ASN A 9 -35.48 22.34 28.24
C ASN A 9 -36.41 22.91 29.34
N LYS A 10 -35.91 23.26 30.53
CA LYS A 10 -36.72 23.83 31.61
C LYS A 10 -36.96 25.33 31.44
N ARG A 11 -36.12 26.02 30.66
CA ARG A 11 -36.18 27.47 30.42
C ARG A 11 -36.40 27.83 28.95
N GLY A 12 -36.69 26.85 28.10
CA GLY A 12 -36.81 27.00 26.64
C GLY A 12 -35.55 27.52 25.93
N SER A 13 -34.43 27.67 26.63
CA SER A 13 -33.31 28.48 26.15
C SER A 13 -32.32 27.67 25.33
N TYR A 14 -31.91 28.23 24.20
CA TYR A 14 -30.92 27.66 23.29
C TYR A 14 -29.78 28.65 23.05
N ALA A 15 -28.61 28.14 22.67
CA ALA A 15 -27.53 28.95 22.13
C ALA A 15 -26.52 28.12 21.35
N VAL A 16 -25.86 28.78 20.39
CA VAL A 16 -24.62 28.33 19.77
C VAL A 16 -23.47 29.04 20.48
N CYS A 17 -22.45 28.29 20.89
CA CYS A 17 -21.28 28.82 21.59
C CYS A 17 -19.98 28.42 20.88
N LEU A 18 -19.04 29.36 20.83
CA LEU A 18 -17.66 29.16 20.37
C LEU A 18 -16.71 29.61 21.48
N ALA A 19 -15.64 28.86 21.74
CA ALA A 19 -14.58 29.29 22.68
C ALA A 19 -13.22 29.40 21.99
N ASN A 20 -12.38 30.33 22.44
CA ASN A 20 -10.95 30.32 22.16
C ASN A 20 -10.18 31.19 23.17
N ASN A 21 -8.91 30.88 23.39
CA ASN A 21 -8.05 31.72 24.24
C ASN A 21 -7.37 32.85 23.44
N ASN A 22 -7.17 32.68 22.13
CA ASN A 22 -6.68 33.74 21.25
C ASN A 22 -7.79 34.79 21.04
N GLN A 23 -7.53 36.04 21.39
CA GLN A 23 -8.52 37.13 21.33
C GLN A 23 -8.75 37.64 19.91
N ASP A 24 -7.70 37.73 19.10
CA ASP A 24 -7.77 38.17 17.69
C ASP A 24 -8.69 37.25 16.87
N LEU A 25 -8.59 35.93 17.12
CA LEU A 25 -9.42 34.90 16.51
C LEU A 25 -10.87 34.97 17.00
N LEU A 26 -11.11 35.31 18.26
CA LEU A 26 -12.49 35.62 18.72
C LEU A 26 -13.04 36.86 17.99
N GLU A 27 -12.22 37.87 17.72
CA GLU A 27 -12.67 39.07 17.01
C GLU A 27 -12.90 38.83 15.52
N GLU A 28 -12.08 38.00 14.88
CA GLU A 28 -12.32 37.46 13.54
C GLU A 28 -13.65 36.70 13.50
N MET A 29 -13.89 35.78 14.45
CA MET A 29 -15.15 35.04 14.56
C MET A 29 -16.36 35.95 14.84
N GLN A 30 -16.21 36.95 15.72
CA GLN A 30 -17.28 37.89 16.07
C GLN A 30 -17.65 38.80 14.89
N LYS A 31 -16.65 39.27 14.13
CA LYS A 31 -16.87 40.06 12.90
C LYS A 31 -17.57 39.22 11.83
N LEU A 32 -17.12 37.98 11.59
CA LEU A 32 -17.76 37.06 10.65
C LEU A 32 -19.22 36.76 11.01
N LEU A 33 -19.50 36.42 12.28
CA LEU A 33 -20.87 36.11 12.73
C LEU A 33 -21.80 37.33 12.65
N LYS A 34 -21.31 38.55 12.96
CA LYS A 34 -22.07 39.79 12.72
C LYS A 34 -22.31 40.05 11.23
N GLY A 35 -21.34 39.72 10.36
CA GLY A 35 -21.48 39.83 8.91
C GLY A 35 -22.55 38.91 8.31
N PHE A 36 -22.86 37.78 8.98
CA PHE A 36 -24.01 36.93 8.65
C PHE A 36 -25.33 37.41 9.30
N GLY A 37 -25.38 38.60 9.89
CA GLY A 37 -26.58 39.18 10.51
C GLY A 37 -26.91 38.67 11.92
N TYR A 38 -26.12 37.75 12.50
CA TYR A 38 -26.41 37.19 13.82
C TYR A 38 -26.17 38.20 14.95
N GLN A 39 -26.99 38.13 16.01
CA GLN A 39 -26.73 38.84 17.27
C GLN A 39 -25.65 38.08 18.07
N VAL A 40 -24.46 38.69 18.21
CA VAL A 40 -23.26 38.06 18.77
C VAL A 40 -22.83 38.69 20.09
N TYR A 41 -22.96 37.92 21.18
CA TYR A 41 -22.52 38.30 22.53
C TYR A 41 -21.17 37.67 22.85
N ARG A 42 -20.20 38.44 23.36
CA ARG A 42 -18.88 37.94 23.82
C ARG A 42 -18.79 38.11 25.34
N ARG A 43 -18.36 37.07 26.07
CA ARG A 43 -18.09 37.13 27.52
C ARG A 43 -16.81 36.35 27.84
N LYS A 44 -15.75 37.06 28.20
CA LYS A 44 -14.38 36.51 28.27
C LYS A 44 -14.05 35.74 26.97
N ASN A 45 -13.55 34.52 27.10
CA ASN A 45 -13.07 33.67 26.01
C ASN A 45 -14.18 32.91 25.26
N VAL A 46 -15.44 33.31 25.41
CA VAL A 46 -16.60 32.64 24.81
C VAL A 46 -17.47 33.64 24.03
N ILE A 47 -17.79 33.27 22.79
CA ILE A 47 -18.79 33.90 21.94
C ILE A 47 -20.08 33.08 22.02
N ARG A 48 -21.23 33.76 22.02
CA ARG A 48 -22.57 33.19 22.04
C ARG A 48 -23.47 33.87 21.02
N VAL A 49 -24.16 33.04 20.23
CA VAL A 49 -25.25 33.45 19.34
C VAL A 49 -26.55 32.79 19.83
N ARG A 50 -27.64 33.56 19.83
CA ARG A 50 -29.01 33.09 20.16
C ARG A 50 -29.87 33.13 18.91
N ASP A 51 -29.63 32.19 18.01
CA ASP A 51 -30.47 31.97 16.83
C ASP A 51 -30.96 30.52 16.82
N TYR A 52 -32.25 30.32 16.54
CA TYR A 52 -32.90 29.00 16.65
C TYR A 52 -32.62 28.13 15.42
N GLN A 53 -32.57 28.74 14.22
CA GLN A 53 -32.32 28.04 12.97
C GLN A 53 -30.88 27.50 12.93
N LEU A 54 -29.90 28.34 13.27
CA LEU A 54 -28.49 27.99 13.42
C LEU A 54 -28.27 26.97 14.54
N PHE A 55 -29.00 27.08 15.66
CA PHE A 55 -28.98 26.09 16.73
C PHE A 55 -29.45 24.71 16.24
N CYS A 56 -30.62 24.63 15.60
CA CYS A 56 -31.17 23.39 15.07
C CYS A 56 -30.27 22.79 13.97
N TYR A 57 -29.76 23.63 13.07
CA TYR A 57 -28.82 23.22 12.02
C TYR A 57 -27.52 22.64 12.60
N LEU A 58 -26.89 23.30 13.57
CA LEU A 58 -25.63 22.82 14.15
C LEU A 58 -25.80 21.65 15.13
N LYS A 59 -26.99 21.50 15.74
CA LYS A 59 -27.30 20.41 16.70
C LYS A 59 -27.22 19.01 16.07
N GLN A 60 -27.46 18.88 14.76
CA GLN A 60 -27.42 17.58 14.09
C GLN A 60 -25.99 17.02 13.91
N PHE A 61 -24.95 17.86 13.98
CA PHE A 61 -23.55 17.47 13.73
C PHE A 61 -22.81 16.91 14.95
N GLY A 62 -23.56 16.30 15.89
CA GLY A 62 -23.02 15.51 16.99
C GLY A 62 -22.44 16.29 18.18
N LYS A 63 -22.01 15.54 19.20
CA LYS A 63 -21.22 16.03 20.36
C LYS A 63 -19.74 15.73 20.13
N CYS A 64 -18.85 16.00 21.08
CA CYS A 64 -17.40 15.80 20.91
C CYS A 64 -16.99 14.38 20.44
N SER A 65 -17.68 13.34 20.94
CA SER A 65 -17.50 11.93 20.56
C SER A 65 -18.05 11.56 19.18
N ASP A 66 -19.03 12.32 18.69
CA ASP A 66 -19.91 11.92 17.58
C ASP A 66 -19.90 12.95 16.45
N LYS A 67 -18.99 13.92 16.54
CA LYS A 67 -18.85 15.05 15.60
C LYS A 67 -18.46 14.55 14.21
N PHE A 68 -18.95 15.18 13.17
CA PHE A 68 -18.59 14.88 11.78
C PHE A 68 -18.67 16.14 10.91
N ILE A 69 -18.19 16.06 9.67
CA ILE A 69 -18.26 17.14 8.68
C ILE A 69 -19.24 16.70 7.58
N PRO A 70 -20.31 17.49 7.29
CA PRO A 70 -21.38 17.06 6.38
C PRO A 70 -20.90 16.79 4.96
N LYS A 71 -21.57 15.87 4.26
CA LYS A 71 -21.17 15.43 2.91
C LYS A 71 -21.17 16.59 1.91
N GLU A 72 -22.09 17.52 2.07
CA GLU A 72 -22.28 18.74 1.29
C GLU A 72 -21.05 19.63 1.44
N ILE A 73 -20.59 19.83 2.68
CA ILE A 73 -19.37 20.58 3.01
C ILE A 73 -18.13 19.85 2.48
N LYS A 74 -18.05 18.53 2.62
CA LYS A 74 -16.96 17.70 2.07
C LYS A 74 -16.95 17.65 0.53
N SER A 75 -18.02 18.08 -0.14
CA SER A 75 -18.12 18.16 -1.60
C SER A 75 -17.85 19.56 -2.17
N LEU A 76 -17.56 20.56 -1.33
CA LEU A 76 -17.18 21.89 -1.78
C LEU A 76 -15.82 21.88 -2.49
N SER A 77 -15.56 22.90 -3.31
CA SER A 77 -14.29 23.04 -4.03
C SER A 77 -13.11 23.23 -3.06
N LYS A 78 -11.89 22.89 -3.54
CA LYS A 78 -10.63 22.98 -2.79
C LYS A 78 -10.49 24.28 -1.98
N LYS A 79 -10.77 25.44 -2.59
CA LYS A 79 -10.73 26.77 -1.94
C LYS A 79 -11.53 26.83 -0.63
N TYR A 80 -12.74 26.25 -0.62
CA TYR A 80 -13.60 26.24 0.57
C TYR A 80 -13.17 25.20 1.59
N LEU A 81 -12.66 24.05 1.15
CA LEU A 81 -12.08 23.02 2.02
C LEU A 81 -10.78 23.49 2.70
N GLU A 82 -9.96 24.29 2.01
CA GLU A 82 -8.78 24.95 2.57
C GLU A 82 -9.19 25.96 3.66
N ILE A 83 -10.21 26.78 3.39
CA ILE A 83 -10.79 27.72 4.36
C ILE A 83 -11.31 26.95 5.59
N LEU A 84 -12.06 25.87 5.38
CA LEU A 84 -12.61 25.01 6.42
C LEU A 84 -11.52 24.42 7.31
N LEU A 85 -10.50 23.78 6.73
CA LEU A 85 -9.40 23.17 7.49
C LEU A 85 -8.56 24.25 8.19
N ARG A 86 -8.31 25.39 7.54
CA ARG A 86 -7.59 26.53 8.15
C ARG A 86 -8.31 27.06 9.39
N TYR A 87 -9.63 27.26 9.33
CA TYR A 87 -10.41 27.69 10.50
C TYR A 87 -10.60 26.58 11.53
N TYR A 88 -10.67 25.32 11.11
CA TYR A 88 -10.64 24.20 12.05
C TYR A 88 -9.37 24.24 12.90
N LEU A 89 -8.20 24.31 12.26
CA LEU A 89 -6.88 24.32 12.89
C LEU A 89 -6.61 25.60 13.70
N LYS A 90 -7.03 26.77 13.21
CA LYS A 90 -7.03 28.03 13.99
C LYS A 90 -7.79 27.84 15.32
N GLY A 91 -8.98 27.22 15.26
CA GLY A 91 -9.78 26.95 16.45
C GLY A 91 -9.14 25.92 17.39
N ASP A 92 -8.65 24.81 16.85
CA ASP A 92 -8.06 23.69 17.60
C ASP A 92 -6.76 24.08 18.34
N GLY A 93 -6.06 25.12 17.88
CA GLY A 93 -4.87 25.69 18.51
C GLY A 93 -3.59 24.84 18.40
N HIS A 94 -3.67 23.63 17.84
CA HIS A 94 -2.58 22.65 17.82
C HIS A 94 -1.53 22.92 16.72
N ILE A 95 -0.66 23.91 16.96
CA ILE A 95 0.61 24.11 16.25
C ILE A 95 1.73 23.43 17.05
N HIS A 96 2.51 22.54 16.43
CA HIS A 96 3.48 21.70 17.16
C HIS A 96 4.90 21.70 16.57
N GLY A 97 5.87 21.33 17.40
CA GLY A 97 7.30 21.19 17.09
C GLY A 97 8.15 22.43 17.43
N ARG A 98 9.47 22.22 17.61
CA ARG A 98 10.48 23.22 18.05
C ARG A 98 10.53 24.53 17.23
N THR A 99 9.87 24.59 16.07
CA THR A 99 9.87 25.74 15.16
C THR A 99 8.46 26.33 14.89
N GLN A 100 7.42 25.85 15.59
CA GLN A 100 6.00 26.19 15.34
C GLN A 100 5.51 25.92 13.89
N LYS A 101 6.12 24.95 13.19
CA LYS A 101 5.82 24.64 11.77
C LYS A 101 4.88 23.44 11.55
N GLY A 102 4.67 22.56 12.53
CA GLY A 102 3.77 21.41 12.42
C GLY A 102 2.29 21.79 12.58
N LEU A 103 1.42 21.12 11.83
CA LEU A 103 -0.04 21.19 12.01
C LEU A 103 -0.56 19.87 12.55
N SER A 104 -1.44 19.96 13.53
CA SER A 104 -2.24 18.84 14.02
C SER A 104 -3.63 19.28 14.46
N ALA A 105 -4.53 18.32 14.59
CA ALA A 105 -5.87 18.50 15.15
C ALA A 105 -6.18 17.37 16.14
N THR A 106 -6.80 17.69 17.26
CA THR A 106 -7.17 16.71 18.30
C THR A 106 -8.68 16.42 18.26
N THR A 107 -9.08 15.15 18.32
CA THR A 107 -10.49 14.74 18.24
C THR A 107 -10.78 13.49 19.08
N SER A 108 -11.98 13.43 19.67
CA SER A 108 -12.55 12.22 20.30
C SER A 108 -13.67 11.58 19.46
N SER A 109 -13.88 12.06 18.23
CA SER A 109 -14.74 11.42 17.23
C SER A 109 -13.91 10.70 16.15
N ILE A 110 -14.26 9.44 15.92
CA ILE A 110 -13.75 8.59 14.84
C ILE A 110 -14.16 9.14 13.46
N HIS A 111 -15.40 9.66 13.34
CA HIS A 111 -15.93 10.19 12.08
C HIS A 111 -15.17 11.46 11.70
N LEU A 112 -15.06 12.43 12.62
CA LEU A 112 -14.31 13.68 12.40
C LEU A 112 -12.82 13.44 12.13
N ARG A 113 -12.19 12.44 12.79
CA ARG A 113 -10.81 12.03 12.52
C ARG A 113 -10.61 11.63 11.06
N ASP A 114 -11.57 10.88 10.52
CA ASP A 114 -11.53 10.37 9.16
C ASP A 114 -11.96 11.42 8.13
N ASP A 115 -12.94 12.27 8.46
CA ASP A 115 -13.33 13.46 7.68
C ASP A 115 -12.15 14.41 7.48
N LEU A 116 -11.39 14.70 8.54
CA LEU A 116 -10.20 15.54 8.47
C LEU A 116 -9.11 14.95 7.56
N GLN A 117 -8.99 13.61 7.52
CA GLN A 117 -8.08 12.92 6.60
C GLN A 117 -8.61 12.94 5.15
N GLU A 118 -9.91 12.80 4.93
CA GLU A 118 -10.56 12.93 3.61
C GLU A 118 -10.38 14.35 3.04
N ILE A 119 -10.59 15.37 3.88
CA ILE A 119 -10.48 16.79 3.50
C ILE A 119 -9.03 17.16 3.19
N ALA A 120 -8.06 16.64 3.95
CA ALA A 120 -6.64 16.80 3.66
C ALA A 120 -6.29 16.33 2.23
N LEU A 121 -6.75 15.13 1.85
CA LEU A 121 -6.56 14.62 0.48
C LEU A 121 -7.22 15.52 -0.57
N LYS A 122 -8.47 15.95 -0.32
CA LYS A 122 -9.24 16.79 -1.26
C LYS A 122 -8.64 18.18 -1.50
N ILE A 123 -7.84 18.71 -0.57
CA ILE A 123 -7.05 19.94 -0.79
C ILE A 123 -5.63 19.67 -1.31
N GLY A 124 -5.21 18.40 -1.40
CA GLY A 124 -3.91 18.00 -1.91
C GLY A 124 -2.78 18.01 -0.88
N ILE A 125 -3.07 17.77 0.41
CA ILE A 125 -2.05 17.56 1.45
C ILE A 125 -2.19 16.18 2.11
N SER A 126 -1.06 15.59 2.49
CA SER A 126 -1.06 14.29 3.18
C SER A 126 -1.41 14.43 4.66
N ALA A 127 -2.16 13.47 5.21
CA ALA A 127 -2.45 13.40 6.64
C ALA A 127 -2.46 11.96 7.17
N TYR A 128 -2.00 11.77 8.40
CA TYR A 128 -2.06 10.51 9.15
C TYR A 128 -2.49 10.78 10.58
N TYR A 129 -3.05 9.78 11.28
CA TYR A 129 -3.44 9.93 12.68
C TYR A 129 -2.70 8.97 13.62
N LYS A 130 -2.63 9.35 14.91
CA LYS A 130 -2.18 8.48 16.01
C LYS A 130 -3.16 8.60 17.18
N MET A 131 -3.22 7.56 18.01
CA MET A 131 -3.89 7.62 19.31
C MET A 131 -3.03 8.49 20.25
N HIS A 132 -3.62 9.52 20.84
CA HIS A 132 -2.97 10.46 21.75
C HIS A 132 -3.25 10.12 23.22
N SER A 133 -4.46 9.62 23.50
CA SER A 133 -4.87 9.20 24.84
C SER A 133 -5.96 8.15 24.73
N LYS A 134 -6.09 7.30 25.76
CA LYS A 134 -7.09 6.24 25.82
C LYS A 134 -8.24 6.63 26.75
N LYS A 135 -9.41 6.03 26.52
CA LYS A 135 -10.46 5.93 27.52
C LYS A 135 -9.86 5.43 28.84
N GLY A 136 -10.18 6.10 29.95
CA GLY A 136 -9.59 5.83 31.26
C GLY A 136 -8.35 6.67 31.61
N SER A 137 -7.65 7.26 30.63
CA SER A 137 -6.44 8.05 30.90
C SER A 137 -6.76 9.26 31.80
N PRO A 138 -6.00 9.48 32.90
CA PRO A 138 -6.17 10.65 33.74
C PRO A 138 -5.65 11.91 33.02
N PHE A 139 -6.40 13.01 33.13
CA PHE A 139 -5.97 14.34 32.68
C PHE A 139 -6.29 15.40 33.74
N ARG A 140 -5.43 16.41 33.86
CA ARG A 140 -5.62 17.51 34.80
C ARG A 140 -6.40 18.63 34.14
N SER A 141 -7.48 19.10 34.78
CA SER A 141 -8.23 20.27 34.31
C SER A 141 -7.40 21.55 34.48
N PRO A 142 -7.08 22.30 33.40
CA PRO A 142 -6.25 23.51 33.51
C PRO A 142 -6.88 24.62 34.35
N CYS A 143 -8.22 24.63 34.46
CA CYS A 143 -8.98 25.66 35.15
C CYS A 143 -9.44 25.28 36.57
N THR A 144 -9.24 24.04 37.02
CA THR A 144 -9.63 23.60 38.38
C THR A 144 -8.59 22.75 39.11
N GLY A 145 -7.49 22.36 38.46
CA GLY A 145 -6.43 21.51 39.04
C GLY A 145 -6.82 20.06 39.33
N LYS A 146 -8.13 19.74 39.33
CA LYS A 146 -8.69 18.40 39.54
C LYS A 146 -8.31 17.44 38.42
N ILE A 147 -8.14 16.17 38.78
CA ILE A 147 -7.88 15.08 37.85
C ILE A 147 -9.23 14.48 37.42
N TYR A 148 -9.38 14.27 36.12
CA TYR A 148 -10.55 13.65 35.49
C TYR A 148 -10.09 12.47 34.63
N SER A 149 -10.94 11.47 34.44
CA SER A 149 -10.68 10.34 33.54
C SER A 149 -11.29 10.59 32.16
N GLN A 150 -10.58 10.27 31.09
CA GLN A 150 -11.11 10.42 29.72
C GLN A 150 -12.25 9.41 29.45
N ARG A 151 -13.38 9.92 28.94
CA ARG A 151 -14.60 9.13 28.68
C ARG A 151 -14.51 8.21 27.46
N GLY A 152 -13.64 8.55 26.51
CA GLY A 152 -13.39 7.84 25.26
C GLY A 152 -11.96 8.08 24.79
N ASP A 153 -11.55 7.40 23.72
CA ASP A 153 -10.22 7.59 23.13
C ASP A 153 -10.09 8.97 22.45
N VAL A 154 -8.86 9.45 22.35
CA VAL A 154 -8.52 10.71 21.69
C VAL A 154 -7.43 10.45 20.64
N TRP A 155 -7.66 10.93 19.43
CA TRP A 155 -6.72 10.86 18.31
C TRP A 155 -6.17 12.25 17.98
N VAL A 156 -4.90 12.28 17.58
CA VAL A 156 -4.29 13.43 16.92
C VAL A 156 -4.11 13.10 15.44
N VAL A 157 -4.66 13.94 14.58
CA VAL A 157 -4.42 13.95 13.13
C VAL A 157 -3.28 14.93 12.85
N TYR A 158 -2.26 14.49 12.12
CA TYR A 158 -1.13 15.32 11.70
C TYR A 158 -1.27 15.66 10.21
N PHE A 159 -1.07 16.94 9.86
CA PHE A 159 -1.19 17.43 8.47
C PHE A 159 0.15 17.91 7.94
N ILE A 160 0.51 17.44 6.75
CA ILE A 160 1.80 17.67 6.13
C ILE A 160 1.71 18.97 5.29
N ARG A 161 2.01 20.12 5.93
CA ARG A 161 1.82 21.50 5.39
C ARG A 161 2.26 21.67 3.94
N GLN A 162 3.47 21.23 3.66
CA GLN A 162 3.97 21.08 2.30
C GLN A 162 3.94 19.58 2.03
N ASN A 163 3.13 19.15 1.06
CA ASN A 163 3.51 18.03 0.22
C ASN A 163 4.76 18.49 -0.56
N ASN A 164 5.89 18.59 0.14
CA ASN A 164 7.19 18.63 -0.50
C ASN A 164 7.25 17.36 -1.33
N HIS A 165 7.46 17.52 -2.63
CA HIS A 165 7.77 16.42 -3.51
C HIS A 165 9.19 15.92 -3.21
N THR A 166 9.36 15.36 -2.01
CA THR A 166 9.81 13.97 -1.95
C THR A 166 8.99 13.17 -2.98
N ILE A 167 9.45 13.21 -4.24
CA ILE A 167 9.90 11.97 -4.88
C ILE A 167 10.56 11.24 -3.74
N MET A 168 9.96 10.16 -3.27
CA MET A 168 10.49 9.49 -2.10
C MET A 168 11.77 8.80 -2.68
N PRO A 169 12.99 9.37 -2.52
CA PRO A 169 13.67 9.85 -3.73
C PRO A 169 14.31 8.78 -4.57
N SER A 170 14.96 7.79 -3.94
CA SER A 170 14.78 6.41 -4.41
C SER A 170 15.41 5.22 -3.58
N THR A 171 15.06 4.70 -2.37
CA THR A 171 15.83 3.88 -1.33
C THR A 171 16.56 2.69 -1.86
N ILE A 172 15.98 2.18 -2.92
CA ILE A 172 16.59 1.75 -4.17
C ILE A 172 17.80 2.66 -4.63
N LYS A 173 18.55 3.37 -3.71
CA LYS A 173 19.09 4.79 -3.52
C LYS A 173 18.60 5.61 -2.25
N LYS A 174 17.51 6.44 -2.25
CA LYS A 174 16.97 7.28 -1.09
C LYS A 174 15.50 7.16 -0.47
N PHE A 175 14.34 6.96 -1.17
CA PHE A 175 13.03 6.32 -0.70
C PHE A 175 12.01 5.69 -1.79
N ASN A 176 12.36 4.92 -2.85
CA ASN A 176 11.70 4.80 -4.21
C ASN A 176 10.44 3.93 -4.34
N TYR A 177 9.66 4.21 -5.39
CA TYR A 177 9.47 3.33 -6.59
C TYR A 177 9.44 4.18 -7.89
N THR A 178 9.57 3.56 -9.08
CA THR A 178 9.27 4.15 -10.42
C THR A 178 8.87 3.03 -11.41
N GLU A 179 7.97 3.32 -12.37
CA GLU A 179 7.12 2.35 -13.11
C GLU A 179 7.02 2.63 -14.64
N SER A 180 6.46 1.71 -15.46
CA SER A 180 6.28 1.84 -16.93
C SER A 180 5.19 0.90 -17.54
N TRP A 181 4.89 1.03 -18.86
CA TRP A 181 3.50 1.02 -19.43
C TRP A 181 3.11 0.01 -20.57
N VAL A 182 1.84 0.09 -21.03
CA VAL A 182 1.03 -0.67 -22.05
C VAL A 182 -0.50 -0.48 -21.76
N ASP A 183 -1.59 -1.18 -22.18
CA ASP A 183 -2.03 -2.40 -22.92
C ASP A 183 -2.26 -3.76 -22.15
N TYR A 184 -3.25 -4.59 -22.58
CA TYR A 184 -3.80 -5.82 -21.94
C TYR A 184 -4.88 -6.55 -22.81
N LYS A 185 -5.18 -7.86 -22.64
CA LYS A 185 -6.36 -8.53 -23.26
C LYS A 185 -7.11 -9.56 -22.37
N GLY A 186 -8.40 -9.33 -22.13
CA GLY A 186 -9.30 -10.11 -21.25
C GLY A 186 -10.42 -9.25 -20.64
N LYS A 187 -11.06 -9.66 -19.54
CA LYS A 187 -11.88 -8.78 -18.66
C LYS A 187 -11.21 -8.63 -17.29
N VAL A 188 -10.62 -7.45 -17.01
CA VAL A 188 -10.10 -7.13 -15.66
C VAL A 188 -11.24 -6.71 -14.74
N TYR A 189 -11.31 -7.32 -13.55
CA TYR A 189 -12.09 -6.81 -12.42
C TYR A 189 -11.17 -6.22 -11.35
N CYS A 190 -10.75 -4.98 -11.57
CA CYS A 190 -10.11 -4.13 -10.57
C CYS A 190 -11.14 -3.72 -9.49
N ILE A 191 -10.71 -3.18 -8.34
CA ILE A 191 -11.58 -2.32 -7.51
C ILE A 191 -11.84 -1.03 -8.28
N SER A 192 -12.75 -1.13 -9.23
CA SER A 192 -13.17 -0.06 -10.11
C SER A 192 -14.27 0.76 -9.43
N VAL A 193 -13.89 1.47 -8.37
CA VAL A 193 -14.53 2.76 -8.10
C VAL A 193 -14.50 3.60 -9.40
N PRO A 194 -15.48 4.48 -9.68
CA PRO A 194 -15.58 5.17 -10.99
C PRO A 194 -14.30 5.92 -11.41
N ASN A 195 -13.46 6.28 -10.43
CA ASN A 195 -12.19 6.97 -10.55
C ASN A 195 -10.93 6.06 -10.40
N ARG A 196 -11.07 4.72 -10.44
CA ARG A 196 -9.98 3.71 -10.53
C ARG A 196 -8.89 3.69 -9.44
N VAL A 197 -9.07 4.35 -8.29
CA VAL A 197 -8.01 4.56 -7.28
C VAL A 197 -8.30 3.82 -5.95
N ILE A 198 -7.42 2.91 -5.54
CA ILE A 198 -7.59 2.01 -4.37
C ILE A 198 -6.86 2.53 -3.11
N TYR A 199 -7.46 3.49 -2.41
CA TYR A 199 -6.87 4.08 -1.19
C TYR A 199 -6.95 3.13 0.02
N VAL A 200 -5.81 2.65 0.54
CA VAL A 200 -5.76 1.70 1.67
C VAL A 200 -5.21 2.36 2.94
N ARG A 201 -5.98 2.36 4.03
CA ARG A 201 -5.53 2.89 5.34
C ARG A 201 -4.96 1.78 6.23
N ARG A 202 -3.63 1.71 6.39
CA ARG A 202 -2.95 0.80 7.33
C ARG A 202 -2.52 1.56 8.59
N ASN A 203 -3.06 1.21 9.76
CA ASN A 203 -2.71 1.81 11.07
C ASN A 203 -2.83 3.35 11.12
N GLY A 204 -3.80 3.93 10.42
CA GLY A 204 -3.99 5.40 10.32
C GLY A 204 -3.09 6.11 9.31
N ILE A 205 -2.14 5.39 8.71
CA ILE A 205 -1.31 5.84 7.59
C ILE A 205 -1.95 5.36 6.28
N PRO A 206 -2.26 6.26 5.32
CA PRO A 206 -2.71 5.86 4.00
C PRO A 206 -1.53 5.40 3.12
N VAL A 207 -1.71 4.27 2.44
CA VAL A 207 -0.69 3.57 1.66
C VAL A 207 -1.32 2.78 0.50
N TRP A 208 -0.44 2.23 -0.35
CA TRP A 208 -0.75 1.40 -1.52
C TRP A 208 0.09 0.08 -1.39
N CYS A 209 -0.08 -0.93 -2.25
CA CYS A 209 0.29 -2.34 -1.95
C CYS A 209 1.68 -2.84 -2.46
N GLY A 210 1.98 -4.15 -2.33
CA GLY A 210 3.25 -4.80 -2.74
C GLY A 210 3.23 -6.35 -2.57
N ASN A 211 4.21 -7.05 -3.19
CA ASN A 211 4.17 -8.49 -3.54
C ASN A 211 4.61 -9.51 -2.45
N SER A 212 4.12 -10.75 -2.59
CA SER A 212 4.48 -11.97 -1.82
C SER A 212 3.92 -13.22 -2.52
N ASP A 213 4.60 -14.38 -2.47
CA ASP A 213 4.16 -15.63 -3.14
C ASP A 213 3.34 -16.58 -2.21
N PRO A 214 2.81 -17.71 -2.72
CA PRO A 214 2.08 -18.68 -1.90
C PRO A 214 2.95 -19.35 -0.82
N PRO A 215 4.19 -19.85 -1.07
CA PRO A 215 5.09 -20.33 -0.01
C PRO A 215 5.28 -19.36 1.15
N MET A 216 5.48 -18.06 0.89
CA MET A 216 5.57 -17.03 1.92
C MET A 216 4.27 -16.90 2.73
N ASN A 217 3.11 -16.95 2.07
CA ASN A 217 1.81 -16.80 2.71
C ASN A 217 1.34 -18.04 3.47
N TRP A 218 1.69 -19.25 3.00
CA TRP A 218 1.38 -20.52 3.67
C TRP A 218 2.01 -20.67 5.06
N ARG A 219 3.05 -19.89 5.35
CA ARG A 219 3.70 -19.83 6.67
C ARG A 219 2.85 -19.16 7.75
N LEU A 220 1.67 -18.63 7.42
CA LEU A 220 0.72 -17.99 8.34
C LEU A 220 -0.65 -18.69 8.28
N SER A 221 -0.94 -19.55 9.25
CA SER A 221 -2.18 -20.35 9.35
C SER A 221 -3.48 -19.56 9.22
N LYS A 222 -3.46 -18.28 9.62
CA LYS A 222 -4.62 -17.37 9.54
C LYS A 222 -5.06 -17.08 8.09
N LEU A 223 -4.25 -17.42 7.10
CA LEU A 223 -4.55 -17.29 5.68
C LEU A 223 -5.14 -18.57 5.05
N ASP A 224 -5.03 -19.73 5.68
CA ASP A 224 -5.45 -21.03 5.10
C ASP A 224 -6.91 -21.07 4.64
N LYS A 225 -7.78 -20.36 5.34
CA LYS A 225 -9.22 -20.25 5.06
C LYS A 225 -9.56 -19.39 3.83
N PHE A 226 -8.57 -18.81 3.16
CA PHE A 226 -8.74 -18.04 1.94
C PHE A 226 -8.13 -18.77 0.74
N SER A 227 -8.73 -18.58 -0.42
CA SER A 227 -8.07 -18.84 -1.70
C SER A 227 -7.08 -17.71 -1.97
N LEU A 228 -5.79 -18.06 -2.05
CA LEU A 228 -4.76 -17.13 -2.52
C LEU A 228 -4.94 -16.95 -4.03
N VAL A 229 -4.86 -15.70 -4.52
CA VAL A 229 -4.97 -15.38 -5.95
C VAL A 229 -3.80 -14.50 -6.37
N SER A 230 -3.09 -14.93 -7.42
CA SER A 230 -1.94 -14.22 -7.97
C SER A 230 -2.35 -13.36 -9.16
N ASN A 231 -1.93 -12.10 -9.19
CA ASN A 231 -2.48 -11.13 -10.13
C ASN A 231 -1.41 -10.09 -10.53
N SER A 232 -1.05 -10.10 -11.82
CA SER A 232 -0.01 -9.25 -12.45
C SER A 232 0.02 -7.76 -12.13
N ASP A 233 -0.97 -7.18 -11.45
CA ASP A 233 -1.12 -5.74 -11.12
C ASP A 233 -0.70 -4.87 -12.31
N SER A 234 -1.18 -5.28 -13.49
CA SER A 234 -0.45 -4.96 -14.70
C SER A 234 -0.81 -3.59 -15.24
N HIS A 235 0.24 -2.81 -15.43
CA HIS A 235 0.23 -1.55 -16.14
C HIS A 235 0.77 -1.75 -17.59
N SER A 236 0.86 -2.99 -18.13
CA SER A 236 1.48 -3.31 -19.46
C SER A 236 1.13 -4.71 -20.05
N PRO A 237 1.16 -4.98 -21.38
CA PRO A 237 1.04 -6.33 -21.94
C PRO A 237 2.39 -7.05 -21.94
N GLN A 238 3.50 -6.34 -21.69
CA GLN A 238 4.79 -6.93 -21.39
C GLN A 238 4.91 -7.30 -19.90
N ARG A 239 3.83 -7.08 -19.13
CA ARG A 239 3.68 -7.48 -17.72
C ARG A 239 2.33 -8.13 -17.40
N ILE A 240 1.41 -8.27 -18.36
CA ILE A 240 0.17 -9.05 -18.19
C ILE A 240 0.57 -10.50 -17.94
N GLY A 241 -0.13 -11.18 -17.03
CA GLY A 241 0.10 -12.61 -16.83
C GLY A 241 1.42 -13.01 -16.17
N ARG A 242 2.33 -12.07 -15.84
CA ARG A 242 3.51 -12.33 -14.97
C ARG A 242 3.16 -12.95 -13.62
N GLU A 243 1.91 -12.76 -13.22
CA GLU A 243 1.21 -13.39 -12.11
C GLU A 243 -0.23 -13.64 -12.61
N ALA A 244 -0.76 -14.86 -12.42
CA ALA A 244 -2.08 -15.26 -12.94
C ALA A 244 -2.73 -16.41 -12.12
N ASN A 245 -3.98 -16.75 -12.45
CA ASN A 245 -4.75 -17.85 -11.83
C ASN A 245 -5.24 -18.79 -12.94
N VAL A 246 -5.03 -20.10 -12.79
CA VAL A 246 -5.44 -21.12 -13.76
C VAL A 246 -6.67 -21.85 -13.25
N PHE A 247 -7.78 -21.71 -13.96
CA PHE A 247 -9.06 -22.33 -13.65
C PHE A 247 -9.46 -23.35 -14.71
N ASP A 248 -10.09 -24.44 -14.29
CA ASP A 248 -10.81 -25.39 -15.14
C ASP A 248 -12.31 -25.31 -14.80
N CYS A 249 -12.96 -24.26 -15.29
CA CYS A 249 -14.38 -24.00 -15.06
C CYS A 249 -14.94 -23.06 -16.14
N GLU A 250 -16.26 -22.85 -16.15
CA GLU A 250 -16.85 -21.83 -17.00
C GLU A 250 -16.28 -20.44 -16.68
N VAL A 251 -15.89 -19.70 -17.71
CA VAL A 251 -15.33 -18.34 -17.59
C VAL A 251 -16.44 -17.31 -17.37
N ASN A 252 -17.18 -17.47 -16.28
CA ASN A 252 -18.25 -16.58 -15.84
C ASN A 252 -18.00 -16.11 -14.39
N TYR A 253 -18.49 -14.92 -14.03
CA TYR A 253 -18.22 -14.29 -12.72
C TYR A 253 -18.72 -15.13 -11.53
N TRP A 254 -19.86 -15.81 -11.67
CA TRP A 254 -20.50 -16.56 -10.60
C TRP A 254 -19.77 -17.87 -10.31
N GLU A 255 -19.33 -18.58 -11.34
CA GLU A 255 -18.57 -19.83 -11.19
C GLU A 255 -17.17 -19.55 -10.63
N ILE A 256 -16.44 -18.56 -11.17
CA ILE A 256 -15.13 -18.15 -10.64
C ILE A 256 -15.26 -17.71 -9.16
N LYS A 257 -16.31 -16.96 -8.81
CA LYS A 257 -16.62 -16.60 -7.41
C LYS A 257 -16.86 -17.86 -6.55
N ARG A 258 -17.71 -18.79 -7.00
CA ARG A 258 -18.02 -20.04 -6.28
C ARG A 258 -16.77 -20.87 -6.04
N VAL A 259 -15.95 -21.07 -7.07
CA VAL A 259 -14.68 -21.82 -7.04
C VAL A 259 -13.71 -21.20 -6.02
N LEU A 260 -13.57 -19.87 -6.01
CA LEU A 260 -12.72 -19.16 -5.06
C LEU A 260 -13.26 -19.16 -3.62
N GLU A 261 -14.57 -19.13 -3.41
CA GLU A 261 -15.19 -19.24 -2.08
C GLU A 261 -15.13 -20.67 -1.52
N ALA A 262 -15.28 -21.68 -2.36
CA ALA A 262 -15.19 -23.08 -1.98
C ALA A 262 -13.76 -23.61 -1.85
N LYS A 263 -12.77 -22.90 -2.42
CA LYS A 263 -11.37 -23.35 -2.56
C LYS A 263 -11.27 -24.69 -3.31
N ASP A 264 -12.08 -24.78 -4.35
CA ASP A 264 -12.36 -25.94 -5.19
C ASP A 264 -11.13 -26.29 -6.05
N LYS A 265 -10.30 -27.25 -5.59
CA LYS A 265 -9.00 -27.58 -6.20
C LYS A 265 -9.11 -28.12 -7.62
N ASP A 266 -10.17 -28.86 -7.89
CA ASP A 266 -10.40 -29.49 -9.19
C ASP A 266 -10.73 -28.45 -10.27
N LYS A 267 -11.13 -27.23 -9.84
CA LYS A 267 -11.49 -26.11 -10.70
C LYS A 267 -10.58 -24.89 -10.58
N PHE A 268 -9.80 -24.74 -9.51
CA PHE A 268 -8.72 -23.77 -9.38
C PHE A 268 -7.40 -24.54 -9.20
N LEU A 269 -6.75 -24.82 -10.32
CA LEU A 269 -5.65 -25.79 -10.38
C LEU A 269 -4.39 -25.25 -9.71
N TYR A 270 -3.96 -24.04 -10.10
CA TYR A 270 -2.77 -23.39 -9.57
C TYR A 270 -2.74 -21.88 -9.87
N THR A 271 -1.93 -21.13 -9.12
CA THR A 271 -1.47 -19.80 -9.52
C THR A 271 -0.21 -19.88 -10.37
N VAL A 272 0.00 -18.88 -11.24
CA VAL A 272 1.30 -18.61 -11.87
C VAL A 272 1.92 -17.44 -11.13
N GLU A 273 3.19 -17.57 -10.74
CA GLU A 273 3.92 -16.59 -9.95
C GLU A 273 5.19 -16.13 -10.69
N PHE A 274 5.62 -14.90 -10.43
CA PHE A 274 7.03 -14.53 -10.60
C PHE A 274 7.83 -14.93 -9.35
N PHE A 275 9.15 -15.00 -9.44
CA PHE A 275 10.01 -15.28 -8.29
C PHE A 275 10.09 -14.03 -7.37
N PRO A 276 9.53 -14.04 -6.15
CA PRO A 276 9.49 -12.86 -5.28
C PRO A 276 10.88 -12.35 -4.87
N GLN A 277 11.93 -13.18 -5.05
CA GLN A 277 13.33 -12.86 -4.83
C GLN A 277 13.84 -11.72 -5.73
N GLU A 278 13.24 -11.50 -6.91
CA GLU A 278 13.52 -10.29 -7.72
C GLU A 278 13.09 -9.00 -7.02
N GLY A 279 12.13 -9.11 -6.09
CA GLY A 279 11.57 -8.00 -5.33
C GLY A 279 12.66 -7.18 -4.67
N LYS A 280 12.66 -5.86 -4.95
CA LYS A 280 13.71 -4.93 -4.53
C LYS A 280 13.97 -4.89 -3.00
N TYR A 281 13.01 -5.35 -2.19
CA TYR A 281 13.16 -5.54 -0.74
C TYR A 281 12.75 -6.97 -0.33
N HIS A 282 13.14 -8.00 -1.07
CA HIS A 282 12.79 -9.37 -0.67
C HIS A 282 13.51 -9.74 0.64
N TYR A 283 14.84 -9.64 0.65
CA TYR A 283 15.68 -9.84 1.83
C TYR A 283 15.96 -8.52 2.57
N ASP A 284 16.48 -8.65 3.79
CA ASP A 284 17.04 -7.52 4.53
C ASP A 284 18.37 -7.09 3.93
N GLY A 285 18.75 -5.82 4.11
CA GLY A 285 20.09 -5.40 3.69
C GLY A 285 20.46 -3.96 3.97
N HIS A 286 21.65 -3.61 3.48
CA HIS A 286 22.18 -2.25 3.44
C HIS A 286 23.06 -2.08 2.18
N ARG A 287 22.49 -1.42 1.17
CA ARG A 287 23.05 -1.12 -0.15
C ARG A 287 24.49 -0.63 -0.11
N ASN A 288 24.76 0.38 0.73
CA ASN A 288 26.04 1.08 0.70
C ASN A 288 27.20 0.19 1.18
N CYS A 289 26.90 -0.92 1.86
CA CYS A 289 27.86 -1.96 2.24
C CYS A 289 27.70 -3.25 1.42
N LYS A 290 26.80 -3.29 0.42
CA LYS A 290 26.39 -4.48 -0.34
C LYS A 290 25.99 -5.67 0.54
N VAL A 291 25.51 -5.41 1.76
CA VAL A 291 25.06 -6.44 2.69
C VAL A 291 23.63 -6.82 2.35
N ARG A 292 23.41 -8.11 2.12
CA ARG A 292 22.12 -8.78 2.03
C ARG A 292 22.12 -9.93 3.03
N LEU A 293 21.05 -10.08 3.80
CA LEU A 293 20.89 -11.16 4.78
C LEU A 293 19.49 -11.78 4.69
N HIS A 294 19.41 -13.10 4.85
CA HIS A 294 18.16 -13.79 5.11
C HIS A 294 17.64 -13.40 6.50
N PRO A 295 16.32 -13.33 6.78
CA PRO A 295 15.79 -12.92 8.08
C PRO A 295 16.34 -13.72 9.27
N LYS A 296 16.59 -15.03 9.06
CA LYS A 296 17.23 -15.92 10.06
C LYS A 296 18.68 -15.53 10.37
N GLU A 297 19.39 -14.85 9.47
CA GLU A 297 20.73 -14.27 9.67
C GLU A 297 20.65 -12.85 10.25
N THR A 298 19.75 -12.01 9.73
CA THR A 298 19.45 -10.67 10.27
C THR A 298 19.16 -10.73 11.78
N LYS A 299 18.46 -11.76 12.23
CA LYS A 299 18.19 -12.04 13.65
C LYS A 299 19.46 -12.35 14.46
N LYS A 300 20.43 -13.09 13.89
CA LYS A 300 21.75 -13.35 14.51
C LYS A 300 22.57 -12.06 14.64
N HIS A 301 22.48 -11.16 13.66
CA HIS A 301 23.14 -9.85 13.66
C HIS A 301 22.31 -8.74 14.35
N GLY A 302 21.24 -9.08 15.08
CA GLY A 302 20.43 -8.11 15.84
C GLY A 302 19.74 -7.03 15.00
N GLY A 303 19.57 -7.24 13.70
CA GLY A 303 19.04 -6.23 12.75
C GLY A 303 20.06 -5.18 12.32
N ILE A 304 21.36 -5.37 12.62
CA ILE A 304 22.44 -4.40 12.37
C ILE A 304 23.34 -4.89 11.22
N CYS A 305 23.79 -3.96 10.37
CA CYS A 305 24.72 -4.22 9.29
C CYS A 305 26.14 -4.50 9.84
N PRO A 306 26.71 -5.71 9.64
CA PRO A 306 27.99 -6.11 10.25
C PRO A 306 29.19 -5.30 9.72
N VAL A 307 29.04 -4.59 8.59
CA VAL A 307 30.10 -3.78 7.98
C VAL A 307 30.16 -2.34 8.53
N CYS A 308 29.06 -1.81 9.10
CA CYS A 308 29.00 -0.38 9.45
C CYS A 308 28.20 -0.01 10.70
N GLY A 309 27.66 -0.98 11.44
CA GLY A 309 26.94 -0.74 12.70
C GLY A 309 25.59 -0.03 12.57
N ARG A 310 25.11 0.25 11.35
CA ARG A 310 23.80 0.88 11.11
C ARG A 310 22.69 -0.17 10.99
N PRO A 311 21.43 0.15 11.34
CA PRO A 311 20.30 -0.75 11.12
C PRO A 311 20.13 -1.14 9.65
N LEU A 312 19.70 -2.38 9.41
CA LEU A 312 19.35 -2.89 8.08
C LEU A 312 17.95 -2.42 7.66
N THR A 313 17.75 -2.17 6.36
CA THR A 313 16.42 -2.01 5.77
C THR A 313 15.73 -3.37 5.78
N ARG A 314 14.58 -3.48 6.46
CA ARG A 314 13.84 -4.74 6.60
C ARG A 314 13.14 -5.13 5.29
N GLY A 315 13.30 -6.39 4.89
CA GLY A 315 12.67 -6.97 3.70
C GLY A 315 11.24 -7.49 3.94
N VAL A 316 10.55 -7.83 2.85
CA VAL A 316 9.22 -8.46 2.86
C VAL A 316 9.31 -9.85 3.50
N LEU A 317 10.35 -10.63 3.17
CA LEU A 317 10.54 -11.96 3.78
C LEU A 317 10.76 -11.85 5.29
N ASN A 318 11.39 -10.78 5.78
CA ASN A 318 11.54 -10.51 7.21
C ASN A 318 10.20 -10.14 7.87
N ARG A 319 9.30 -9.48 7.14
CA ARG A 319 7.93 -9.23 7.62
C ARG A 319 7.08 -10.49 7.65
N VAL A 320 7.31 -11.43 6.73
CA VAL A 320 6.73 -12.78 6.75
C VAL A 320 7.28 -13.58 7.93
N GLU A 321 8.60 -13.60 8.14
CA GLU A 321 9.26 -14.26 9.27
C GLU A 321 8.75 -13.75 10.64
N GLU A 322 8.43 -12.44 10.77
CA GLU A 322 7.84 -11.86 11.98
C GLU A 322 6.38 -12.28 12.23
N LEU A 323 5.68 -12.70 11.17
CA LEU A 323 4.25 -13.07 11.22
C LEU A 323 4.01 -14.59 11.17
N ALA A 324 4.99 -15.36 10.71
CA ALA A 324 4.87 -16.78 10.48
C ALA A 324 4.60 -17.56 11.78
N ASP A 325 3.69 -18.54 11.70
CA ASP A 325 3.45 -19.55 12.72
C ASP A 325 3.93 -20.95 12.28
N ARG A 326 4.58 -21.04 11.11
CA ARG A 326 5.15 -22.26 10.51
C ARG A 326 6.54 -22.03 9.94
N GLU A 327 7.29 -23.12 9.88
CA GLU A 327 8.58 -23.14 9.19
C GLU A 327 8.46 -22.96 7.68
N GLU A 328 9.60 -22.62 7.12
CA GLU A 328 9.83 -22.43 5.69
C GLU A 328 9.65 -23.74 4.91
N GLY A 329 8.99 -23.69 3.75
CA GLY A 329 8.65 -24.89 2.97
C GLY A 329 7.39 -25.66 3.42
N PHE A 330 6.68 -25.20 4.47
CA PHE A 330 5.41 -25.82 4.87
C PHE A 330 4.31 -25.65 3.80
N VAL A 331 3.68 -26.75 3.40
CA VAL A 331 2.54 -26.77 2.44
C VAL A 331 1.26 -27.19 3.16
N PRO A 332 0.23 -26.33 3.27
CA PRO A 332 -1.05 -26.68 3.85
C PRO A 332 -1.77 -27.73 3.00
N GLN A 333 -2.35 -28.77 3.61
CA GLN A 333 -3.04 -29.87 2.90
C GLN A 333 -4.09 -29.37 1.89
N ASN A 334 -4.83 -28.31 2.25
CA ASN A 334 -5.82 -27.65 1.40
C ASN A 334 -5.30 -26.35 0.77
N SER A 335 -4.04 -26.30 0.34
CA SER A 335 -3.52 -25.26 -0.56
C SER A 335 -3.95 -25.49 -2.01
N ILE A 336 -4.05 -24.40 -2.77
CA ILE A 336 -4.03 -24.39 -4.24
C ILE A 336 -2.56 -24.42 -4.66
N GLY A 337 -2.21 -25.10 -5.76
CA GLY A 337 -0.83 -25.18 -6.25
C GLY A 337 -0.30 -23.85 -6.77
N TYR A 338 0.99 -23.78 -7.09
CA TYR A 338 1.59 -22.66 -7.82
C TYR A 338 2.67 -23.14 -8.80
N LYS A 339 2.99 -22.33 -9.81
CA LYS A 339 4.13 -22.50 -10.72
C LYS A 339 4.86 -21.17 -10.85
N SER A 340 6.13 -21.10 -10.45
CA SER A 340 6.97 -19.93 -10.70
C SER A 340 7.55 -19.96 -12.11
N LEU A 341 7.45 -18.85 -12.85
CA LEU A 341 7.96 -18.71 -14.22
C LEU A 341 8.92 -17.52 -14.35
N VAL A 342 9.78 -17.58 -15.36
CA VAL A 342 10.55 -16.46 -15.89
C VAL A 342 9.96 -16.10 -17.27
N PRO A 343 9.77 -14.81 -17.62
CA PRO A 343 9.25 -14.42 -18.92
C PRO A 343 10.08 -14.96 -20.09
N LEU A 344 9.42 -15.43 -21.14
CA LEU A 344 10.04 -16.04 -22.32
C LEU A 344 11.05 -15.10 -23.00
N SER A 345 10.77 -13.78 -23.02
CA SER A 345 11.69 -12.77 -23.55
C SER A 345 13.01 -12.70 -22.78
N GLU A 346 13.03 -13.06 -21.50
CA GLU A 346 14.23 -13.09 -20.66
C GLU A 346 15.00 -14.40 -20.82
N ILE A 347 14.30 -15.53 -20.97
CA ILE A 347 14.90 -16.81 -21.36
C ILE A 347 15.61 -16.68 -22.72
N ILE A 348 14.96 -16.06 -23.72
CA ILE A 348 15.55 -15.80 -25.04
C ILE A 348 16.75 -14.83 -24.94
N ALA A 349 16.64 -13.79 -24.12
CA ALA A 349 17.70 -12.79 -23.93
C ALA A 349 18.97 -13.42 -23.32
N GLU A 350 18.84 -14.18 -22.23
CA GLU A 350 19.96 -14.85 -21.56
C GLU A 350 20.57 -15.95 -22.47
N ALA A 351 19.72 -16.76 -23.13
CA ALA A 351 20.19 -17.79 -24.06
C ALA A 351 20.95 -17.22 -25.27
N ARG A 352 20.69 -15.96 -25.67
CA ARG A 352 21.38 -15.26 -26.77
C ARG A 352 22.49 -14.30 -26.31
N GLY A 353 22.67 -14.08 -25.01
CA GLY A 353 23.61 -13.06 -24.49
C GLY A 353 23.24 -11.63 -24.89
N MET A 354 21.95 -11.35 -25.10
CA MET A 354 21.44 -10.06 -25.60
C MET A 354 20.59 -9.34 -24.54
N ASP A 355 20.40 -8.03 -24.69
CA ASP A 355 19.43 -7.31 -23.87
C ASP A 355 17.99 -7.68 -24.29
N ARG A 356 17.09 -7.87 -23.31
CA ARG A 356 15.68 -8.25 -23.51
C ARG A 356 14.86 -7.24 -24.34
N SER A 357 15.29 -5.99 -24.41
CA SER A 357 14.68 -4.92 -25.23
C SER A 357 15.21 -4.87 -26.66
N SER A 358 16.15 -5.74 -27.03
CA SER A 358 16.69 -5.79 -28.38
C SER A 358 15.67 -6.33 -29.39
N LYS A 359 15.63 -5.72 -30.59
CA LYS A 359 14.74 -6.15 -31.70
C LYS A 359 14.96 -7.61 -32.12
N ALA A 360 16.12 -8.19 -31.82
CA ALA A 360 16.44 -9.59 -32.09
C ALA A 360 15.75 -10.56 -31.10
N VAL A 361 15.64 -10.17 -29.82
CA VAL A 361 14.84 -10.90 -28.83
C VAL A 361 13.35 -10.73 -29.11
N GLU A 362 12.89 -9.51 -29.38
CA GLU A 362 11.49 -9.22 -29.73
C GLU A 362 11.01 -10.02 -30.95
N LYS A 363 11.81 -10.07 -32.02
CA LYS A 363 11.48 -10.83 -33.24
C LYS A 363 11.37 -12.34 -32.97
N GLU A 364 12.23 -12.91 -32.14
CA GLU A 364 12.15 -14.34 -31.80
C GLU A 364 10.98 -14.65 -30.87
N TYR A 365 10.75 -13.80 -29.86
CA TYR A 365 9.59 -13.91 -28.97
C TYR A 365 8.27 -13.91 -29.79
N VAL A 366 8.11 -12.96 -30.71
CA VAL A 366 6.92 -12.89 -31.59
C VAL A 366 6.82 -14.09 -32.53
N LYS A 367 7.94 -14.67 -32.98
CA LYS A 367 7.94 -15.92 -33.77
C LYS A 367 7.45 -17.09 -32.91
N LEU A 368 8.10 -17.36 -31.78
CA LEU A 368 7.79 -18.52 -30.94
C LEU A 368 6.37 -18.46 -30.36
N VAL A 369 5.88 -17.27 -29.97
CA VAL A 369 4.49 -17.11 -29.50
C VAL A 369 3.46 -17.37 -30.61
N ARG A 370 3.79 -17.13 -31.89
CA ARG A 370 2.92 -17.51 -33.02
C ARG A 370 2.97 -19.01 -33.31
N GLU A 371 4.15 -19.61 -33.18
CA GLU A 371 4.41 -21.02 -33.48
C GLU A 371 3.79 -21.96 -32.44
N PHE A 372 3.88 -21.60 -31.15
CA PHE A 372 3.33 -22.36 -30.02
C PHE A 372 1.99 -21.80 -29.48
N GLY A 373 1.40 -20.82 -30.18
CA GLY A 373 0.10 -20.21 -29.90
C GLY A 373 0.04 -19.23 -28.71
N SER A 374 0.79 -19.48 -27.63
CA SER A 374 0.94 -18.54 -26.51
C SER A 374 2.20 -18.81 -25.68
N GLU A 375 2.66 -17.77 -24.96
CA GLU A 375 3.78 -17.88 -24.01
C GLU A 375 3.51 -18.92 -22.91
N PHE A 376 2.33 -18.91 -22.28
CA PHE A 376 1.98 -19.90 -21.25
C PHE A 376 2.00 -21.34 -21.79
N ASN A 377 1.50 -21.57 -23.00
CA ASN A 377 1.52 -22.91 -23.59
C ASN A 377 2.97 -23.42 -23.74
N LEU A 378 3.86 -22.58 -24.27
CA LEU A 378 5.28 -22.90 -24.42
C LEU A 378 5.99 -23.10 -23.07
N LEU A 379 5.78 -22.20 -22.11
CA LEU A 379 6.44 -22.24 -20.80
C LEU A 379 5.93 -23.37 -19.89
N VAL A 380 4.67 -23.80 -20.03
CA VAL A 380 4.01 -24.69 -19.05
C VAL A 380 3.59 -26.05 -19.62
N ASN A 381 3.15 -26.13 -20.88
CA ASN A 381 2.43 -27.30 -21.41
C ASN A 381 3.20 -28.10 -22.48
N VAL A 382 4.04 -27.45 -23.30
CA VAL A 382 4.75 -28.12 -24.40
C VAL A 382 5.73 -29.17 -23.85
N GLU A 383 5.68 -30.39 -24.36
CA GLU A 383 6.49 -31.52 -23.89
C GLU A 383 7.99 -31.34 -24.16
N GLU A 384 8.85 -31.89 -23.29
CA GLU A 384 10.30 -31.67 -23.36
C GLU A 384 10.91 -32.11 -24.71
N ASN A 385 10.49 -33.26 -25.22
CA ASN A 385 10.91 -33.77 -26.53
C ASN A 385 10.52 -32.82 -27.69
N GLN A 386 9.39 -32.10 -27.56
CA GLN A 386 8.98 -31.10 -28.54
C GLN A 386 9.82 -29.82 -28.42
N LEU A 387 10.12 -29.37 -27.20
CA LEU A 387 11.00 -28.22 -26.97
C LEU A 387 12.35 -28.40 -27.68
N PHE A 388 13.03 -29.51 -27.46
CA PHE A 388 14.36 -29.76 -28.05
C PHE A 388 14.35 -30.05 -29.56
N SER A 389 13.21 -30.43 -30.15
CA SER A 389 13.10 -30.65 -31.60
C SER A 389 12.72 -29.42 -32.41
N GLN A 390 12.09 -28.41 -31.79
CA GLN A 390 11.54 -27.23 -32.48
C GLN A 390 12.20 -25.91 -32.06
N LEU A 391 12.95 -25.87 -30.95
CA LEU A 391 13.65 -24.68 -30.47
C LEU A 391 15.18 -24.81 -30.63
N PRO A 392 15.92 -23.69 -30.69
CA PRO A 392 17.36 -23.69 -30.43
C PRO A 392 17.65 -24.35 -29.07
N PRO A 393 18.60 -25.32 -28.96
CA PRO A 393 18.75 -26.16 -27.76
C PRO A 393 18.88 -25.40 -26.44
N LYS A 394 19.60 -24.27 -26.43
CA LYS A 394 19.78 -23.43 -25.24
C LYS A 394 18.47 -22.77 -24.77
N ILE A 395 17.51 -22.48 -25.66
CA ILE A 395 16.19 -21.96 -25.28
C ILE A 395 15.33 -23.07 -24.66
N ALA A 396 15.36 -24.28 -25.24
CA ALA A 396 14.68 -25.45 -24.68
C ALA A 396 15.23 -25.81 -23.28
N GLU A 397 16.56 -25.83 -23.13
CA GLU A 397 17.24 -26.03 -21.85
C GLU A 397 16.87 -24.95 -20.83
N GLY A 398 16.77 -23.68 -21.24
CA GLY A 398 16.34 -22.59 -20.37
C GLY A 398 14.91 -22.74 -19.86
N ILE A 399 13.96 -23.12 -20.72
CA ILE A 399 12.58 -23.44 -20.32
C ILE A 399 12.57 -24.62 -19.34
N LYS A 400 13.39 -25.65 -19.55
CA LYS A 400 13.54 -26.78 -18.61
C LYS A 400 14.08 -26.34 -17.25
N LYS A 401 15.22 -25.63 -17.22
CA LYS A 401 15.84 -25.13 -15.97
C LYS A 401 14.85 -24.26 -15.16
N VAL A 402 14.02 -23.44 -15.83
CA VAL A 402 12.93 -22.68 -15.21
C VAL A 402 11.82 -23.59 -14.64
N ARG A 403 11.28 -24.53 -15.43
CA ARG A 403 10.24 -25.48 -14.96
C ARG A 403 10.68 -26.33 -13.77
N GLU A 404 11.95 -26.72 -13.73
CA GLU A 404 12.55 -27.50 -12.65
C GLU A 404 12.96 -26.65 -11.43
N GLY A 405 12.84 -25.31 -11.50
CA GLY A 405 13.29 -24.39 -10.45
C GLY A 405 14.82 -24.33 -10.27
N LYS A 406 15.60 -24.90 -11.19
CA LYS A 406 17.07 -24.97 -11.16
C LYS A 406 17.68 -23.66 -11.66
N LEU A 407 17.48 -22.60 -10.89
CA LEU A 407 17.85 -21.22 -11.23
C LEU A 407 18.82 -20.64 -10.20
N ASN A 408 19.83 -19.92 -10.66
CA ASN A 408 20.79 -19.22 -9.82
C ASN A 408 20.21 -17.86 -9.40
N ILE A 409 19.40 -17.87 -8.34
CA ILE A 409 18.68 -16.70 -7.84
C ILE A 409 19.54 -15.91 -6.84
N LEU A 410 19.65 -14.60 -7.09
CA LEU A 410 20.38 -13.63 -6.29
C LEU A 410 19.38 -12.60 -5.72
N PRO A 411 18.79 -12.81 -4.52
CA PRO A 411 17.66 -12.00 -4.06
C PRO A 411 17.96 -10.51 -3.87
N GLY A 412 16.94 -9.68 -4.09
CA GLY A 412 16.96 -8.22 -3.92
C GLY A 412 16.85 -7.77 -2.46
N PHE A 413 17.50 -6.64 -2.14
CA PHE A 413 17.72 -6.16 -0.77
C PHE A 413 17.98 -4.65 -0.74
N ASP A 414 17.54 -3.96 0.33
CA ASP A 414 17.65 -2.48 0.48
C ASP A 414 17.38 -1.69 -0.82
N GLY A 415 16.46 -2.22 -1.64
CA GLY A 415 16.07 -1.64 -2.90
C GLY A 415 16.89 -2.03 -4.15
N GLU A 416 17.85 -2.95 -4.10
CA GLU A 416 18.44 -3.50 -5.33
C GLU A 416 17.51 -4.61 -5.83
N TYR A 417 17.14 -4.60 -7.12
CA TYR A 417 16.41 -5.72 -7.72
C TYR A 417 17.24 -6.99 -7.53
N GLY A 418 16.56 -8.11 -7.29
CA GLY A 418 17.21 -9.42 -7.42
C GLY A 418 17.60 -9.70 -8.87
N VAL A 419 18.48 -10.68 -9.06
CA VAL A 419 18.88 -11.17 -10.38
C VAL A 419 18.64 -12.66 -10.41
N ILE A 420 17.88 -13.14 -11.40
CA ILE A 420 17.84 -14.55 -11.76
C ILE A 420 18.89 -14.79 -12.86
N LYS A 421 19.57 -15.93 -12.81
CA LYS A 421 20.26 -16.50 -13.96
C LYS A 421 19.77 -17.91 -14.21
N ILE A 422 19.55 -18.23 -15.47
CA ILE A 422 19.14 -19.55 -15.96
C ILE A 422 20.38 -20.38 -16.32
N PHE A 423 21.48 -19.75 -16.76
CA PHE A 423 22.71 -20.43 -17.15
C PHE A 423 23.90 -20.01 -16.28
N ASP A 424 24.83 -20.94 -16.08
CA ASP A 424 26.08 -20.62 -15.42
C ASP A 424 27.12 -20.12 -16.43
N GLN A 425 27.82 -19.03 -16.08
CA GLN A 425 28.76 -18.33 -16.98
C GLN A 425 30.03 -19.15 -17.31
N THR A 426 30.11 -20.37 -16.80
CA THR A 426 31.14 -21.37 -17.07
C THR A 426 30.73 -22.40 -18.14
N GLU A 427 29.43 -22.61 -18.40
CA GLU A 427 28.96 -23.67 -19.31
C GLU A 427 29.36 -23.40 -20.78
N ASP A 428 29.27 -22.14 -21.24
CA ASP A 428 29.46 -21.75 -22.65
C ASP A 428 30.90 -21.93 -23.19
N LYS A 429 31.93 -21.96 -22.32
CA LYS A 429 33.33 -22.09 -22.78
C LYS A 429 33.73 -23.50 -23.25
N SER A 430 32.81 -24.46 -23.20
CA SER A 430 33.10 -25.89 -23.41
C SER A 430 32.80 -26.42 -24.82
N LYS A 431 32.05 -25.68 -25.67
CA LYS A 431 31.45 -26.25 -26.90
C LYS A 431 31.93 -25.66 -28.24
N ASP A 432 32.57 -24.49 -28.27
CA ASP A 432 33.23 -23.97 -29.48
C ASP A 432 34.63 -24.59 -29.73
N ALA A 433 35.05 -25.56 -28.90
CA ALA A 433 36.42 -26.09 -28.86
C ALA A 433 36.69 -27.24 -29.86
N GLN A 434 35.89 -27.43 -30.91
CA GLN A 434 36.20 -28.42 -31.95
C GLN A 434 35.55 -28.16 -33.31
N LEU A 435 36.28 -27.50 -34.23
CA LEU A 435 36.26 -27.79 -35.68
C LEU A 435 37.43 -27.13 -36.46
N THR A 436 38.66 -27.41 -36.03
CA THR A 436 39.89 -27.15 -36.82
C THR A 436 40.83 -28.34 -36.71
N LEU A 437 40.84 -29.20 -37.73
CA LEU A 437 41.85 -30.25 -37.94
C LEU A 437 41.78 -30.72 -39.39
N PHE A 438 42.85 -30.43 -40.16
CA PHE A 438 43.10 -30.74 -41.57
C PHE A 438 42.25 -29.97 -42.60
#